data_AF-A0A527IDK2-F1
#
_entry.id   AF-A0A527IDK2-F1
#
_cell.length_a   1.000
_cell.length_b   1.000
_cell.length_c   1.000
_cell.angle_alpha   90.00
_cell.angle_beta   90.00
_cell.angle_gamma   90.00
#
_symmetry.space_group_name_H-M   'P 1'
#
loop_
_entity.id
_entity.type
_entity.pdbx_description
1 polymer ?
#
loop_
_entity_poly.entity_id
_entity_poly.type
_entity_poly.pdbx_seq_one_letter_code
_entity_poly.pdbx_strand_id
1 'polypeptide(L)'
;ALAVQMPDNMGEDSHRLMRETAAEMPFAEKLKGAARGPLPPVSLYYDLLSPLSDRLDIWHTIYNHPLADAQAIVEWVKSTGLKPFLDPLDAEERAMFLECYTAKIAKAYPK
;
A
#
# COMPACT_ATOMS: atom_id res chain seq x y z
N ALA A 1 -19.96 21.95 0.52
CA ALA A 1 -19.67 20.91 -0.48
C ALA A 1 -18.52 20.05 0.04
N LEU A 2 -18.60 18.72 -0.09
CA LEU A 2 -17.58 17.77 0.35
C LEU A 2 -17.01 17.05 -0.88
N ALA A 3 -15.68 16.95 -0.95
CA ALA A 3 -14.97 16.16 -1.95
C ALA A 3 -13.78 15.48 -1.26
N VAL A 4 -13.65 14.17 -1.46
CA VAL A 4 -12.61 13.35 -0.81
C VAL A 4 -12.02 12.41 -1.84
N GLN A 5 -10.70 12.25 -1.82
CA GLN A 5 -10.01 11.22 -2.58
C GLN A 5 -9.15 10.41 -1.59
N MET A 6 -9.20 9.08 -1.72
CA MET A 6 -8.45 8.15 -0.89
C MET A 6 -7.77 7.12 -1.78
N PRO A 7 -6.50 6.77 -1.54
CA PRO A 7 -5.84 5.70 -2.28
C PRO A 7 -6.40 4.33 -1.86
N ASP A 8 -6.78 3.51 -2.84
CA ASP A 8 -7.23 2.12 -2.64
C ASP A 8 -6.23 1.12 -3.22
N ASN A 9 -5.01 1.13 -2.68
CA ASN A 9 -3.87 0.38 -3.19
C ASN A 9 -3.49 -0.82 -2.32
N MET A 10 -4.29 -1.17 -1.30
CA MET A 10 -3.97 -2.26 -0.37
C MET A 10 -4.00 -3.66 -1.00
N GLY A 11 -4.77 -3.81 -2.07
CA GLY A 11 -4.82 -5.01 -2.91
C GLY A 11 -3.75 -5.07 -4.00
N GLU A 12 -3.10 -3.94 -4.31
CA GLU A 12 -2.05 -3.90 -5.33
C GLU A 12 -0.82 -4.70 -4.88
N ASP A 13 -0.11 -5.30 -5.84
CA ASP A 13 1.04 -6.15 -5.55
C ASP A 13 2.10 -5.43 -4.70
N SER A 14 2.33 -4.13 -4.94
CA SER A 14 3.20 -3.32 -4.08
C SER A 14 2.88 -3.43 -2.58
N HIS A 15 1.62 -3.24 -2.17
CA HIS A 15 1.24 -3.25 -0.75
C HIS A 15 1.02 -4.66 -0.21
N ARG A 16 0.54 -5.59 -1.05
CA ARG A 16 0.46 -7.02 -0.71
C ARG A 16 1.84 -7.58 -0.37
N LEU A 17 2.84 -7.30 -1.21
CA LEU A 17 4.21 -7.79 -1.04
C LEU A 17 4.93 -7.18 0.16
N MET A 18 4.55 -5.99 0.63
CA MET A 18 5.06 -5.46 1.91
C MET A 18 4.68 -6.37 3.07
N ARG A 19 3.40 -6.77 3.13
CA ARG A 19 2.87 -7.65 4.18
C ARG A 19 3.46 -9.06 4.10
N GLU A 20 3.55 -9.61 2.90
CA GLU A 20 4.13 -10.94 2.70
C GLU A 20 5.62 -10.97 3.05
N THR A 21 6.39 -9.97 2.59
CA THR A 21 7.80 -9.86 2.98
C THR A 21 7.94 -9.70 4.49
N ALA A 22 7.13 -8.85 5.12
CA ALA A 22 7.16 -8.65 6.57
C ALA A 22 6.92 -9.94 7.36
N ALA A 23 5.98 -10.77 6.91
CA ALA A 23 5.66 -12.05 7.56
C ALA A 23 6.77 -13.10 7.43
N GLU A 24 7.62 -13.00 6.41
CA GLU A 24 8.73 -13.93 6.15
C GLU A 24 10.04 -13.54 6.85
N MET A 25 10.13 -12.33 7.43
CA MET A 25 11.35 -11.88 8.08
C MET A 25 11.59 -12.59 9.43
N PRO A 26 12.84 -12.84 9.83
CA PRO A 26 13.20 -13.31 11.17
C PRO A 26 12.68 -12.40 12.31
N PHE A 27 12.44 -11.13 12.00
CA PHE A 27 11.91 -10.10 12.90
C PHE A 27 10.44 -9.74 12.62
N ALA A 28 9.66 -10.65 12.01
CA ALA A 28 8.25 -10.44 11.67
C ALA A 28 7.39 -9.92 12.84
N GLU A 29 7.73 -10.30 14.08
CA GLU A 29 7.06 -9.81 15.29
C GLU A 29 7.11 -8.27 15.42
N LYS A 30 8.22 -7.62 15.03
CA LYS A 30 8.35 -6.16 15.05
C LYS A 30 7.44 -5.47 14.04
N LEU A 31 7.01 -6.19 13.01
CA LEU A 31 6.23 -5.68 11.88
C LEU A 31 4.73 -5.97 11.99
N LYS A 32 4.30 -6.62 13.07
CA LYS A 32 2.88 -6.87 13.33
C LYS A 32 2.12 -5.54 13.43
N GLY A 33 1.09 -5.39 12.59
CA GLY A 33 0.25 -4.20 12.56
C GLY A 33 0.83 -3.01 11.78
N ALA A 34 1.98 -3.15 11.11
CA ALA A 34 2.54 -2.07 10.28
C ALA A 34 1.62 -1.69 9.11
N ALA A 35 0.81 -2.63 8.60
CA ALA A 35 -0.10 -2.40 7.50
C ALA A 35 -1.39 -1.68 7.95
N ARG A 36 -1.77 -0.63 7.21
CA ARG A 36 -3.12 -0.02 7.30
C ARG A 36 -4.18 -1.02 6.80
N GLY A 37 -5.39 -0.94 7.34
CA GLY A 37 -6.55 -1.70 6.88
C GLY A 37 -7.13 -1.22 5.53
N PRO A 38 -7.91 -2.07 4.83
CA PRO A 38 -8.54 -1.70 3.56
C PRO A 38 -9.54 -0.56 3.73
N LEU A 39 -9.89 0.12 2.63
CA LEU A 39 -11.03 1.02 2.66
C LEU A 39 -12.33 0.21 2.86
N PRO A 40 -13.32 0.78 3.56
CA PRO A 40 -14.69 0.28 3.53
C PRO A 40 -15.22 0.10 2.09
N PRO A 41 -16.19 -0.80 1.88
CA PRO A 41 -16.84 -0.93 0.58
C PRO A 41 -17.60 0.36 0.21
N VAL A 42 -17.76 0.60 -1.09
CA VAL A 42 -18.48 1.78 -1.63
C VAL A 42 -19.90 1.92 -1.05
N SER A 43 -20.60 0.80 -0.84
CA SER A 43 -21.95 0.80 -0.26
C SER A 43 -22.02 1.47 1.11
N LEU A 44 -20.99 1.29 1.95
CA LEU A 44 -20.94 1.93 3.26
C LEU A 44 -20.93 3.45 3.15
N TYR A 45 -20.18 4.00 2.17
CA TYR A 45 -20.16 5.44 1.93
C TYR A 45 -21.50 5.94 1.37
N TYR A 46 -22.13 5.16 0.50
CA TYR A 46 -23.45 5.48 -0.03
C TYR A 46 -24.51 5.54 1.08
N ASP A 47 -24.58 4.51 1.91
CA ASP A 47 -25.54 4.40 3.02
C ASP A 47 -25.33 5.52 4.05
N LEU A 48 -24.08 5.90 4.30
CA LEU A 48 -23.73 6.96 5.24
C LEU A 48 -24.05 8.37 4.71
N LEU A 49 -23.77 8.64 3.43
CA LEU A 49 -23.79 10.00 2.88
C LEU A 49 -25.06 10.35 2.11
N SER A 50 -25.75 9.36 1.53
CA SER A 50 -26.97 9.59 0.75
C SER A 50 -28.11 10.26 1.55
N PRO A 51 -28.34 9.96 2.85
CA PRO A 51 -29.40 10.63 3.61
C PRO A 51 -29.12 12.11 3.90
N LEU A 52 -27.87 12.54 3.72
CA LEU A 52 -27.39 13.88 4.03
C LEU A 52 -27.09 14.73 2.77
N SER A 53 -27.35 14.18 1.57
CA SER A 53 -26.87 14.76 0.32
C SER A 53 -27.96 14.78 -0.76
N ASP A 54 -28.19 15.94 -1.39
CA ASP A 54 -29.08 16.06 -2.56
C ASP A 54 -28.52 15.33 -3.80
N ARG A 55 -27.18 15.22 -3.89
CA ARG A 55 -26.45 14.48 -4.93
C ARG A 55 -25.21 13.86 -4.33
N LEU A 56 -24.97 12.59 -4.67
CA LEU A 56 -23.78 11.83 -4.31
C LEU A 56 -23.22 11.17 -5.55
N ASP A 57 -21.91 11.31 -5.75
CA ASP A 57 -21.17 10.68 -6.84
C ASP A 57 -19.95 9.96 -6.25
N ILE A 58 -19.81 8.68 -6.55
CA ILE A 58 -18.72 7.84 -6.07
C ILE A 58 -18.22 7.03 -7.25
N TRP A 59 -16.92 7.13 -7.52
CA TRP A 59 -16.26 6.36 -8.56
C TRP A 59 -14.92 5.83 -8.05
N HIS A 60 -14.39 4.84 -8.77
CA HIS A 60 -13.06 4.29 -8.53
C HIS A 60 -12.26 4.36 -9.82
N THR A 61 -11.02 4.85 -9.72
CA THR A 61 -10.12 5.01 -10.87
C THR A 61 -8.79 4.37 -10.58
N ILE A 62 -8.35 3.49 -11.48
CA ILE A 62 -7.01 2.91 -11.46
C ILE A 62 -6.14 3.70 -12.45
N TYR A 63 -5.12 4.38 -11.93
CA TYR A 63 -4.14 5.10 -12.73
C TYR A 63 -2.90 4.24 -12.96
N ASN A 64 -2.43 4.18 -14.21
CA ASN A 64 -1.20 3.48 -14.57
C ASN A 64 -0.04 4.47 -14.66
N HIS A 65 1.04 4.18 -13.93
CA HIS A 65 2.26 5.01 -13.92
C HIS A 65 3.43 4.18 -14.48
N PRO A 66 3.92 4.48 -15.69
CA PRO A 66 5.12 3.86 -16.21
C PRO A 66 6.33 4.24 -15.35
N LEU A 67 7.04 3.25 -14.83
CA LEU A 67 8.24 3.44 -14.02
C LEU A 67 9.40 2.67 -14.65
N ALA A 68 10.63 3.16 -14.46
CA ALA A 68 11.80 2.65 -15.16
C ALA A 68 12.13 1.18 -14.82
N ASP A 69 11.93 0.79 -13.56
CA ASP A 69 12.21 -0.55 -13.04
C ASP A 69 11.58 -0.75 -11.65
N ALA A 70 11.82 -1.94 -11.08
CA ALA A 70 11.40 -2.31 -9.73
C ALA A 70 11.94 -1.36 -8.65
N GLN A 71 13.13 -0.78 -8.83
CA GLN A 71 13.69 0.14 -7.84
C GLN A 71 12.97 1.47 -7.83
N ALA A 72 12.56 1.96 -9.00
CA ALA A 72 11.69 3.11 -9.09
C ALA A 72 10.36 2.88 -8.35
N ILE A 73 9.78 1.67 -8.42
CA ILE A 73 8.57 1.31 -7.64
C ILE A 73 8.87 1.34 -6.14
N VAL A 74 9.94 0.67 -5.70
CA VAL A 74 10.32 0.59 -4.27
C VAL A 74 10.57 1.99 -3.71
N GLU A 75 11.28 2.85 -4.43
CA GLU A 75 11.54 4.22 -4.02
C GLU A 75 10.25 5.04 -3.92
N TRP A 76 9.34 4.89 -4.88
CA TRP A 76 8.03 5.54 -4.83
C TRP A 76 7.25 5.14 -3.56
N VAL A 77 7.20 3.84 -3.26
CA VAL A 77 6.41 3.34 -2.13
C VAL A 77 7.06 3.56 -0.76
N LYS A 78 8.37 3.85 -0.68
CA LYS A 78 9.01 4.30 0.57
C LYS A 78 8.33 5.51 1.17
N SER A 79 7.90 6.45 0.31
CA SER A 79 7.24 7.69 0.73
C SER A 79 5.74 7.54 0.99
N THR A 80 5.09 6.47 0.50
CA THR A 80 3.62 6.34 0.46
C THR A 80 3.05 5.14 1.21
N GLY A 81 3.88 4.18 1.65
CA GLY A 81 3.39 3.00 2.38
C GLY A 81 4.43 2.17 3.11
N LEU A 82 5.72 2.24 2.74
CA LEU A 82 6.76 1.40 3.35
C LEU A 82 7.24 1.88 4.72
N LYS A 83 7.08 3.17 5.04
CA LYS A 83 7.62 3.77 6.27
C LYS A 83 7.23 3.01 7.55
N PRO A 84 5.97 2.61 7.78
CA PRO A 84 5.60 1.81 8.96
C PRO A 84 6.31 0.45 9.06
N PHE A 85 6.77 -0.12 7.94
CA PHE A 85 7.54 -1.37 7.92
C PHE A 85 9.03 -1.15 8.17
N LEU A 86 9.56 0.04 7.85
CA LEU A 86 10.98 0.35 8.01
C LEU A 86 11.28 0.97 9.38
N ASP A 87 10.38 1.81 9.90
CA ASP A 87 10.60 2.57 11.14
C ASP A 87 10.98 1.69 12.36
N PRO A 88 10.36 0.52 12.58
CA PRO A 88 10.70 -0.37 13.71
C PRO A 88 12.04 -1.11 13.59
N LEU A 89 12.67 -1.07 12.42
CA LEU A 89 13.83 -1.90 12.07
C LEU A 89 15.14 -1.13 12.23
N ASP A 90 16.20 -1.85 12.64
CA ASP A 90 17.56 -1.33 12.59
C ASP A 90 18.14 -1.33 11.16
N ALA A 91 19.40 -0.92 11.01
CA ALA A 91 20.02 -0.77 9.69
C ALA A 91 20.17 -2.10 8.93
N GLU A 92 20.53 -3.19 9.63
CA GLU A 92 20.72 -4.51 9.01
C GLU A 92 19.36 -5.11 8.63
N GLU A 93 18.39 -5.00 9.53
CA GLU A 93 17.02 -5.44 9.30
C GLU A 93 16.35 -4.70 8.13
N ARG A 94 16.54 -3.37 8.05
CA ARG A 94 16.04 -2.57 6.92
C ARG A 94 16.65 -3.00 5.59
N ALA A 95 17.96 -3.25 5.56
CA ALA A 95 18.65 -3.69 4.35
C ALA A 95 18.09 -5.03 3.86
N MET A 96 17.95 -6.01 4.77
CA MET A 96 17.41 -7.32 4.45
C MET A 96 15.95 -7.25 3.98
N PHE A 97 15.10 -6.47 4.66
CA PHE A 97 13.71 -6.28 4.25
C PHE A 97 13.62 -5.69 2.83
N LEU A 98 14.38 -4.62 2.56
CA LEU A 98 14.37 -3.95 1.27
C LEU A 98 14.89 -4.83 0.14
N GLU A 99 15.91 -5.65 0.38
CA GLU A 99 16.43 -6.60 -0.60
C GLU A 99 15.36 -7.63 -0.98
N CYS A 100 14.75 -8.29 0.02
CA CYS A 100 13.69 -9.28 -0.22
C CYS A 100 12.47 -8.68 -0.89
N TYR A 101 12.00 -7.52 -0.41
CA TYR A 101 10.85 -6.82 -0.98
C TYR A 101 11.09 -6.43 -2.44
N THR A 102 12.26 -5.85 -2.73
CA THR A 102 12.66 -5.47 -4.10
C THR A 102 12.65 -6.66 -5.05
N ALA A 103 13.22 -7.79 -4.63
CA ALA A 103 13.27 -9.00 -5.45
C ALA A 103 11.87 -9.52 -5.79
N LYS A 104 10.89 -9.36 -4.88
CA LYS A 104 9.49 -9.70 -5.15
C LYS A 104 8.82 -8.69 -6.08
N ILE A 105 9.08 -7.40 -5.92
CA ILE A 105 8.55 -6.36 -6.80
C ILE A 105 9.01 -6.58 -8.25
N ALA A 106 10.29 -6.92 -8.46
CA ALA A 106 10.82 -7.24 -9.78
C ALA A 106 10.13 -8.43 -10.45
N LYS A 107 9.60 -9.38 -9.67
CA LYS A 107 8.82 -10.52 -10.19
C LYS A 107 7.37 -10.15 -10.50
N ALA A 108 6.75 -9.29 -9.69
CA ALA A 108 5.37 -8.86 -9.87
C ALA A 108 5.20 -7.83 -11.01
N TYR A 109 6.21 -6.99 -11.22
CA TYR A 109 6.23 -5.96 -12.26
C TYR A 109 7.40 -6.22 -13.23
N PRO A 110 7.27 -7.20 -14.13
CA PRO A 110 8.29 -7.45 -15.15
C PRO A 110 8.42 -6.25 -16.10
N LYS A 111 9.64 -6.08 -16.65
CA LYS A 111 9.90 -5.08 -17.70
C LYS A 111 9.20 -5.41 -19.01
#